data_AF-A0AAF5D4Z8-F1
#
_entry.id   AF-A0AAF5D4Z8-F1
#
_cell.length_a   1.000
_cell.length_b   1.000
_cell.length_c   1.000
_cell.angle_alpha   90.00
_cell.angle_beta   90.00
_cell.angle_gamma   90.00
#
_symmetry.space_group_name_H-M   'P 1'
#
loop_
_entity.id
_entity.type
_entity.pdbx_description
1 polymer ?
#
loop_
_entity_poly.entity_id
_entity_poly.type
_entity_poly.pdbx_seq_one_letter_code
_entity_poly.pdbx_strand_id
1 'polypeptide(L)'
;MILNDKNIIFILFFILVPKLCRNIYIEKEAVLCGRLTGAVLRDRIKSCLQSDAILFPNSRLLDDITTVRNDLYGRIRTTIFEDKSQPGVLIVVEKGSGNPTQVVYQFFSGIFQELVNFMGSGKVWRYTYDVHNVHIKWVLNRLENLMRNGTYQRIIFTGHSLGAGTSILDAFACIKAKICRSGNTKVLTFGGPRTGDEVFAEHYNKLLPETYRVVVDGDIVPSFPSCTKNFFSNKCHAPIFDKKNDSWFNNIGYYHVGTEIYYPNGYENKYRHCKPRYEDSDCSPRTLPSVWTLLFYKDELNINHNRYFRIEKNGEYNHEEAQLLGKICAMVSCFWDNECHLNDSLLYNSTKILVKKSTTYHFGPGKFKYMILDYITKPNTIIVVQKGTDNSFQLLEQFFNLYFYDKKIFYNNEKVWDYQFKAHNFYIDDLLDKINDLLMKKKYKNVIFTGHSLGGALSVLDAYECVYRKICNGKTTKVVTLGSPRTGDKSFAVSFNKLIPNTYRVVNRYDPITNFPNCKAYNFMRSCRKHDIISNSDNETFIDEFYHVGTEIWYFEGTTGINSNNYIICERHFDDPNCSRRVKLSDIPLLKQKFLFEKWHVEYFVTKFNKLQLK
;
A
#
# COMPACT_ATOMS: atom_id res chain seq x y z
N MET A 1 43.48 43.15 12.03
CA MET A 1 42.47 42.48 11.17
C MET A 1 41.16 42.43 11.94
N ILE A 2 40.18 43.25 11.57
CA ILE A 2 38.87 43.29 12.22
C ILE A 2 37.90 42.44 11.39
N LEU A 3 37.45 41.31 11.94
CA LEU A 3 36.42 40.48 11.31
C LEU A 3 35.04 41.05 11.67
N ASN A 4 34.31 41.53 10.67
CA ASN A 4 32.97 42.12 10.82
C ASN A 4 31.97 41.18 11.52
N ASP A 5 31.16 41.72 12.44
CA ASP A 5 30.17 40.98 13.25
C ASP A 5 29.21 40.09 12.43
N LYS A 6 28.90 40.48 11.19
CA LYS A 6 28.04 39.68 10.30
C LYS A 6 28.59 38.27 10.05
N ASN A 7 29.91 38.10 10.01
CA ASN A 7 30.54 36.78 9.85
C ASN A 7 30.48 35.96 11.15
N ILE A 8 30.58 36.61 12.31
CA ILE A 8 30.45 35.96 13.62
C ILE A 8 29.03 35.40 13.80
N ILE A 9 28.01 36.17 13.43
CA ILE A 9 26.60 35.73 13.46
C ILE A 9 26.35 34.54 12.51
N PHE A 10 26.89 34.58 11.28
CA PHE A 10 26.74 33.47 10.33
C PHE A 10 27.43 32.18 10.80
N ILE A 11 28.65 32.29 11.35
CA ILE A 11 29.40 31.16 11.88
C ILE A 11 28.71 30.58 13.13
N LEU A 12 28.18 31.42 14.02
CA LEU A 12 27.34 30.98 15.15
C LEU A 12 26.09 30.24 14.66
N PHE A 13 25.43 30.71 13.61
CA PHE A 13 24.26 30.03 13.02
C PHE A 13 24.61 28.59 12.58
N PHE A 14 25.70 28.41 11.83
CA PHE A 14 26.13 27.09 11.37
C PHE A 14 26.63 26.17 12.50
N ILE A 15 27.15 26.71 13.61
CA ILE A 15 27.60 25.92 14.77
C ILE A 15 26.43 25.56 15.72
N LEU A 16 25.39 26.39 15.80
CA LEU A 16 24.26 26.19 16.71
C LEU A 16 23.12 25.35 16.10
N VAL A 17 22.83 25.49 14.80
CA VAL A 17 21.75 24.73 14.14
C VAL A 17 21.87 23.19 14.32
N PRO A 18 23.05 22.54 14.21
CA PRO A 18 23.20 21.10 14.46
C PRO A 18 22.94 20.65 15.92
N LYS A 19 22.87 21.59 16.87
CA LYS A 19 22.46 21.33 18.26
C LYS A 19 20.97 21.58 18.47
N LEU A 20 20.39 22.56 17.77
CA LEU A 20 18.96 22.90 17.83
C LEU A 20 18.05 21.88 17.13
N CYS A 21 18.54 21.14 16.13
CA CYS A 21 17.75 20.14 15.39
C CYS A 21 17.74 18.72 15.99
N ARG A 22 18.16 18.54 17.26
CA ARG A 22 18.15 17.23 17.95
C ARG A 22 16.80 16.96 18.61
N ASN A 23 16.38 15.70 18.63
CA ASN A 23 15.07 15.22 19.06
C ASN A 23 13.89 15.70 18.18
N ILE A 24 14.07 15.66 16.85
CA ILE A 24 13.00 15.93 15.88
C ILE A 24 12.59 14.64 15.15
N TYR A 25 11.27 14.37 15.10
CA TYR A 25 10.66 13.41 14.20
C TYR A 25 10.59 13.99 12.78
N ILE A 26 11.05 13.24 11.79
CA ILE A 26 11.02 13.66 10.38
C ILE A 26 10.17 12.66 9.61
N GLU A 27 9.02 13.09 9.13
CA GLU A 27 8.08 12.21 8.44
C GLU A 27 8.66 11.55 7.18
N LYS A 28 9.55 12.25 6.44
CA LYS A 28 10.27 11.66 5.30
C LYS A 28 11.18 10.48 5.72
N GLU A 29 11.83 10.56 6.88
CA GLU A 29 12.59 9.43 7.45
C GLU A 29 11.65 8.26 7.79
N ALA A 30 10.45 8.55 8.32
CA ALA A 30 9.46 7.55 8.66
C ALA A 30 8.86 6.85 7.43
N VAL A 31 8.55 7.59 6.37
CA VAL A 31 8.09 7.02 5.09
C VAL A 31 9.17 6.10 4.50
N LEU A 32 10.44 6.54 4.49
CA LEU A 32 11.56 5.74 3.99
C LEU A 32 11.77 4.47 4.83
N CYS A 33 11.89 4.60 6.15
CA CYS A 33 12.10 3.47 7.05
C CYS A 33 10.92 2.49 7.01
N GLY A 34 9.68 2.99 7.01
CA GLY A 34 8.47 2.17 6.94
C GLY A 34 8.41 1.34 5.67
N ARG A 35 8.65 1.95 4.50
CA ARG A 35 8.78 1.22 3.23
C ARG A 35 9.92 0.19 3.30
N LEU A 36 11.09 0.54 3.85
CA LEU A 36 12.19 -0.42 4.02
C LEU A 36 11.81 -1.65 4.86
N THR A 37 11.03 -1.51 5.94
CA THR A 37 10.51 -2.68 6.68
C THR A 37 9.66 -3.58 5.77
N GLY A 38 8.81 -2.97 4.93
CA GLY A 38 8.03 -3.64 3.90
C GLY A 38 8.85 -4.31 2.78
N ALA A 39 10.10 -3.88 2.55
CA ALA A 39 11.04 -4.55 1.64
C ALA A 39 11.67 -5.77 2.31
N VAL A 40 12.15 -5.63 3.55
CA VAL A 40 12.87 -6.67 4.30
C VAL A 40 11.98 -7.90 4.59
N LEU A 41 10.66 -7.69 4.75
CA LEU A 41 9.66 -8.76 4.84
C LEU A 41 9.62 -9.70 3.61
N ARG A 42 10.12 -9.27 2.45
CA ARG A 42 9.98 -9.97 1.16
C ARG A 42 11.24 -10.72 0.78
N ASP A 43 11.09 -11.91 0.20
CA ASP A 43 12.25 -12.73 -0.17
C ASP A 43 13.15 -12.06 -1.22
N ARG A 44 12.57 -11.36 -2.21
CA ARG A 44 13.29 -10.68 -3.31
C ARG A 44 13.55 -9.20 -3.05
N ILE A 45 14.25 -8.88 -1.95
CA ILE A 45 14.45 -7.49 -1.48
C ILE A 45 14.95 -6.54 -2.57
N LYS A 46 15.97 -6.93 -3.36
CA LYS A 46 16.54 -6.13 -4.46
C LYS A 46 15.51 -5.72 -5.51
N SER A 47 14.59 -6.62 -5.86
CA SER A 47 13.51 -6.34 -6.81
C SER A 47 12.54 -5.30 -6.27
N CYS A 48 12.26 -5.34 -4.96
CA CYS A 48 11.34 -4.40 -4.31
C CYS A 48 11.95 -3.00 -4.19
N LEU A 49 13.24 -2.91 -3.88
CA LEU A 49 13.99 -1.66 -3.89
C LEU A 49 14.01 -1.02 -5.28
N GLN A 50 14.12 -1.82 -6.35
CA GLN A 50 14.14 -1.33 -7.73
C GLN A 50 12.75 -0.94 -8.27
N SER A 51 11.68 -1.57 -7.81
CA SER A 51 10.30 -1.28 -8.24
C SER A 51 9.67 -0.09 -7.50
N ASP A 52 10.16 0.24 -6.31
CA ASP A 52 9.55 1.24 -5.44
C ASP A 52 10.11 2.64 -5.70
N ALA A 53 9.24 3.58 -6.09
CA ALA A 53 9.62 4.93 -6.49
C ALA A 53 10.26 5.77 -5.37
N ILE A 54 10.06 5.40 -4.09
CA ILE A 54 10.70 6.09 -2.95
C ILE A 54 12.00 5.37 -2.57
N LEU A 55 12.03 4.03 -2.55
CA LEU A 55 13.23 3.30 -2.14
C LEU A 55 14.35 3.35 -3.17
N PHE A 56 14.04 3.26 -4.47
CA PHE A 56 15.04 3.25 -5.53
C PHE A 56 15.98 4.48 -5.53
N PRO A 57 15.47 5.73 -5.49
CA PRO A 57 16.34 6.90 -5.42
C PRO A 57 16.97 7.09 -4.03
N ASN A 58 16.25 6.79 -2.94
CA ASN A 58 16.63 7.22 -1.58
C ASN A 58 17.35 6.16 -0.73
N SER A 59 17.48 4.90 -1.18
CA SER A 59 18.15 3.85 -0.40
C SER A 59 19.18 3.07 -1.22
N ARG A 60 20.23 2.58 -0.54
CA ARG A 60 21.17 1.59 -1.10
C ARG A 60 21.35 0.45 -0.10
N LEU A 61 21.08 -0.77 -0.53
CA LEU A 61 21.42 -1.98 0.24
C LEU A 61 22.95 -2.09 0.37
N LEU A 62 23.45 -2.14 1.60
CA LEU A 62 24.87 -2.34 1.90
C LEU A 62 25.18 -3.78 2.30
N ASP A 63 24.33 -4.38 3.14
CA ASP A 63 24.51 -5.75 3.61
C ASP A 63 23.21 -6.37 4.12
N ASP A 64 23.10 -7.71 4.09
CA ASP A 64 21.97 -8.45 4.66
C ASP A 64 22.39 -9.82 5.21
N ILE A 65 21.78 -10.20 6.34
CA ILE A 65 21.92 -11.53 6.92
C ILE A 65 20.54 -12.14 7.15
N THR A 66 20.40 -13.42 6.83
CA THR A 66 19.16 -14.17 7.00
C THR A 66 19.45 -15.51 7.66
N THR A 67 18.87 -15.75 8.83
CA THR A 67 19.01 -17.00 9.59
C THR A 67 17.64 -17.66 9.77
N VAL A 68 17.57 -18.97 9.54
CA VAL A 68 16.36 -19.77 9.83
C VAL A 68 16.49 -20.37 11.23
N ARG A 69 15.51 -20.11 12.09
CA ARG A 69 15.43 -20.60 13.46
C ARG A 69 14.05 -21.25 13.67
N ASN A 70 14.02 -22.57 13.67
CA ASN A 70 12.78 -23.35 13.82
C ASN A 70 12.19 -23.18 15.22
N ASP A 71 13.05 -23.04 16.23
CA ASP A 71 12.72 -22.74 17.63
C ASP A 71 12.14 -21.33 17.82
N LEU A 72 12.56 -20.36 17.01
CA LEU A 72 11.95 -19.03 16.90
C LEU A 72 10.91 -18.97 15.76
N TYR A 73 10.40 -20.13 15.35
CA TYR A 73 9.31 -20.30 14.38
C TYR A 73 9.47 -19.48 13.09
N GLY A 74 10.69 -19.22 12.58
CA GLY A 74 10.82 -18.24 11.50
C GLY A 74 12.18 -18.07 10.80
N ARG A 75 12.10 -17.35 9.68
CA ARG A 75 13.24 -16.82 8.92
C ARG A 75 13.48 -15.37 9.39
N ILE A 76 14.42 -15.21 10.31
CA ILE A 76 14.87 -13.91 10.84
C ILE A 76 15.79 -13.27 9.80
N ARG A 77 15.67 -11.97 9.57
CA ARG A 77 16.53 -11.22 8.66
C ARG A 77 16.83 -9.84 9.25
N THR A 78 18.06 -9.42 9.11
CA THR A 78 18.52 -8.07 9.39
C THR A 78 19.16 -7.50 8.13
N THR A 79 18.96 -6.21 7.86
CA THR A 79 19.45 -5.58 6.63
C THR A 79 19.95 -4.18 6.91
N ILE A 80 21.11 -3.83 6.38
CA ILE A 80 21.72 -2.50 6.54
C ILE A 80 21.64 -1.77 5.21
N PHE A 81 21.08 -0.57 5.25
CA PHE A 81 20.98 0.36 4.14
C PHE A 81 21.77 1.64 4.42
N GLU A 82 22.16 2.32 3.36
CA GLU A 82 22.48 3.75 3.35
C GLU A 82 21.23 4.54 2.95
N ASP A 83 20.95 5.62 3.68
CA ASP A 83 20.00 6.65 3.25
C ASP A 83 20.71 7.58 2.26
N LYS A 84 20.37 7.47 0.98
CA LYS A 84 20.91 8.32 -0.09
C LYS A 84 20.32 9.74 -0.05
N SER A 85 19.22 9.97 0.66
CA SER A 85 18.66 11.31 0.87
C SER A 85 19.39 12.07 1.99
N GLN A 86 20.10 11.36 2.88
CA GLN A 86 20.92 11.92 3.95
C GLN A 86 22.32 11.28 4.00
N PRO A 87 23.31 11.84 3.28
CA PRO A 87 24.68 11.32 3.26
C PRO A 87 25.25 11.09 4.68
N GLY A 88 25.82 9.90 4.88
CA GLY A 88 26.40 9.50 6.17
C GLY A 88 25.40 8.95 7.20
N VAL A 89 24.15 8.67 6.81
CA VAL A 89 23.16 7.95 7.63
C VAL A 89 23.07 6.48 7.21
N LEU A 90 23.21 5.57 8.18
CA LEU A 90 22.89 4.15 8.05
C LEU A 90 21.48 3.86 8.58
N ILE A 91 20.77 2.94 7.95
CA ILE A 91 19.48 2.41 8.43
C ILE A 91 19.63 0.90 8.65
N VAL A 92 19.50 0.44 9.89
CA VAL A 92 19.46 -0.98 10.27
C VAL A 92 17.98 -1.39 10.36
N VAL A 93 17.58 -2.37 9.56
CA VAL A 93 16.19 -2.78 9.41
C VAL A 93 16.00 -4.22 9.88
N GLU A 94 15.22 -4.38 10.94
CA GLU A 94 14.85 -5.69 11.49
C GLU A 94 13.54 -6.21 10.88
N LYS A 95 13.56 -7.49 10.47
CA LYS A 95 12.39 -8.13 9.85
C LYS A 95 11.31 -8.47 10.88
N GLY A 96 10.10 -7.95 10.67
CA GLY A 96 8.89 -8.39 11.38
C GLY A 96 8.39 -9.78 10.96
N SER A 97 7.36 -10.30 11.64
CA SER A 97 6.76 -11.59 11.28
C SER A 97 5.81 -11.44 10.10
N GLY A 98 6.18 -12.01 8.95
CA GLY A 98 5.51 -11.76 7.66
C GLY A 98 4.17 -12.47 7.43
N ASN A 99 3.68 -13.25 8.40
CA ASN A 99 2.37 -13.91 8.35
C ASN A 99 1.54 -13.49 9.59
N PRO A 100 0.30 -12.98 9.44
CA PRO A 100 -0.49 -12.48 10.57
C PRO A 100 -0.90 -13.56 11.56
N THR A 101 -1.17 -14.79 11.09
CA THR A 101 -1.45 -15.93 11.98
C THR A 101 -0.20 -16.36 12.74
N GLN A 102 0.98 -16.16 12.14
CA GLN A 102 2.27 -16.38 12.79
C GLN A 102 2.61 -15.26 13.78
N VAL A 103 2.30 -13.99 13.48
CA VAL A 103 2.33 -12.87 14.46
C VAL A 103 1.47 -13.27 15.65
N VAL A 104 0.18 -13.54 15.45
CA VAL A 104 -0.72 -13.94 16.53
C VAL A 104 -0.17 -15.17 17.27
N TYR A 105 0.24 -16.24 16.60
CA TYR A 105 0.73 -17.43 17.32
C TYR A 105 2.03 -17.18 18.11
N GLN A 106 3.01 -16.48 17.53
CA GLN A 106 4.27 -16.15 18.22
C GLN A 106 4.06 -15.18 19.38
N PHE A 107 3.21 -14.16 19.20
CA PHE A 107 2.86 -13.24 20.27
C PHE A 107 2.04 -13.92 21.37
N PHE A 108 1.02 -14.72 21.02
CA PHE A 108 0.12 -15.36 21.99
C PHE A 108 0.74 -16.54 22.73
N SER A 109 1.68 -17.28 22.12
CA SER A 109 2.55 -18.22 22.86
C SER A 109 3.64 -17.49 23.65
N GLY A 110 4.07 -16.30 23.19
CA GLY A 110 5.01 -15.42 23.87
C GLY A 110 4.51 -14.77 25.17
N ILE A 111 3.19 -14.60 25.34
CA ILE A 111 2.58 -13.98 26.55
C ILE A 111 2.92 -14.76 27.83
N PHE A 112 3.04 -16.09 27.69
CA PHE A 112 3.37 -17.00 28.79
C PHE A 112 4.88 -17.16 28.99
N GLN A 113 5.72 -16.45 28.22
CA GLN A 113 7.17 -16.48 28.39
C GLN A 113 7.65 -15.46 29.41
N GLU A 114 8.76 -15.79 30.06
CA GLU A 114 9.33 -14.99 31.13
C GLU A 114 9.94 -13.67 30.63
N LEU A 115 9.86 -12.66 31.48
CA LEU A 115 10.65 -11.44 31.37
C LEU A 115 12.10 -11.74 31.81
N VAL A 116 13.07 -11.61 30.90
CA VAL A 116 14.50 -11.86 31.14
C VAL A 116 15.28 -10.57 31.35
N ASN A 117 16.29 -10.59 32.23
CA ASN A 117 17.14 -9.42 32.47
C ASN A 117 17.90 -9.04 31.19
N PHE A 118 17.85 -7.76 30.82
CA PHE A 118 18.58 -7.23 29.68
C PHE A 118 19.67 -6.27 30.12
N MET A 119 20.92 -6.73 30.01
CA MET A 119 22.14 -5.93 30.27
C MET A 119 22.11 -5.16 31.60
N GLY A 120 21.56 -5.77 32.66
CA GLY A 120 21.45 -5.18 34.00
C GLY A 120 20.55 -3.95 34.08
N SER A 121 19.72 -3.68 33.07
CA SER A 121 19.03 -2.40 32.89
C SER A 121 17.49 -2.49 33.02
N GLY A 122 16.97 -3.63 33.49
CA GLY A 122 15.54 -3.98 33.52
C GLY A 122 15.30 -5.35 32.88
N LYS A 123 14.03 -5.71 32.64
CA LYS A 123 13.67 -6.95 31.95
C LYS A 123 12.97 -6.70 30.62
N VAL A 124 13.18 -7.60 29.67
CA VAL A 124 12.58 -7.58 28.32
C VAL A 124 11.98 -8.96 28.01
N TRP A 125 11.12 -9.05 26.99
CA TRP A 125 10.54 -10.34 26.62
C TRP A 125 11.61 -11.34 26.16
N ARG A 126 11.51 -12.59 26.63
CA ARG A 126 12.36 -13.69 26.18
C ARG A 126 12.42 -13.83 24.66
N TYR A 127 11.27 -13.87 24.00
CA TYR A 127 11.20 -14.07 22.55
C TYR A 127 11.93 -12.97 21.76
N THR A 128 11.67 -11.70 22.07
CA THR A 128 12.34 -10.55 21.41
C THR A 128 13.83 -10.54 21.71
N TYR A 129 14.24 -10.90 22.92
CA TYR A 129 15.64 -11.07 23.31
C TYR A 129 16.34 -12.19 22.52
N ASP A 130 15.69 -13.34 22.34
CA ASP A 130 16.26 -14.45 21.57
C ASP A 130 16.37 -14.13 20.08
N VAL A 131 15.43 -13.36 19.52
CA VAL A 131 15.50 -12.84 18.14
C VAL A 131 16.67 -11.85 17.97
N HIS A 132 16.81 -10.90 18.90
CA HIS A 132 17.94 -9.96 18.97
C HIS A 132 19.30 -10.68 19.01
N ASN A 133 19.41 -11.72 19.84
CA ASN A 133 20.63 -12.51 19.99
C ASN A 133 21.08 -13.23 18.70
N VAL A 134 20.19 -13.43 17.70
CA VAL A 134 20.54 -14.12 16.46
C VAL A 134 21.51 -13.30 15.60
N HIS A 135 21.31 -11.98 15.51
CA HIS A 135 22.10 -11.12 14.60
C HIS A 135 22.88 -10.00 15.30
N ILE A 136 22.64 -9.67 16.58
CA ILE A 136 23.30 -8.51 17.22
C ILE A 136 24.84 -8.51 17.07
N LYS A 137 25.52 -9.65 17.23
CA LYS A 137 26.99 -9.73 17.04
C LYS A 137 27.43 -9.35 15.62
N TRP A 138 26.64 -9.74 14.61
CA TRP A 138 26.87 -9.37 13.22
C TRP A 138 26.59 -7.88 12.98
N VAL A 139 25.49 -7.36 13.53
CA VAL A 139 25.11 -5.93 13.44
C VAL A 139 26.21 -5.05 14.02
N LEU A 140 26.68 -5.36 15.24
CA LEU A 140 27.74 -4.61 15.91
C LEU A 140 29.04 -4.58 15.10
N ASN A 141 29.53 -5.76 14.68
CA ASN A 141 30.74 -5.89 13.86
C ASN A 141 30.60 -5.13 12.52
N ARG A 142 29.43 -5.19 11.89
CA ARG A 142 29.21 -4.55 10.59
C ARG A 142 29.09 -3.03 10.71
N LEU A 143 28.42 -2.52 11.73
CA LEU A 143 28.36 -1.08 12.04
C LEU A 143 29.77 -0.53 12.37
N GLU A 144 30.53 -1.22 13.22
CA GLU A 144 31.91 -0.82 13.56
C GLU A 144 32.78 -0.71 12.29
N ASN A 145 32.73 -1.71 11.41
CA ASN A 145 33.45 -1.68 10.13
C ASN A 145 33.00 -0.56 9.19
N LEU A 146 31.69 -0.33 9.04
CA LEU A 146 31.16 0.73 8.19
C LEU A 146 31.52 2.13 8.73
N MET A 147 31.46 2.35 10.04
CA MET A 147 31.73 3.65 10.67
C MET A 147 33.23 3.97 10.79
N ARG A 148 34.12 2.97 10.68
CA ARG A 148 35.56 3.09 10.94
C ARG A 148 36.26 4.23 10.19
N ASN A 149 35.81 4.57 8.99
CA ASN A 149 36.39 5.63 8.15
C ASN A 149 35.74 7.02 8.34
N GLY A 150 34.73 7.15 9.20
CA GLY A 150 34.01 8.41 9.44
C GLY A 150 33.02 8.82 8.34
N THR A 151 32.82 8.02 7.29
CA THR A 151 31.80 8.28 6.24
C THR A 151 30.39 8.21 6.81
N TYR A 152 30.11 7.21 7.64
CA TYR A 152 28.82 7.05 8.32
C TYR A 152 28.90 7.57 9.74
N GLN A 153 28.09 8.57 10.05
CA GLN A 153 28.14 9.31 11.32
C GLN A 153 26.86 9.17 12.14
N ARG A 154 25.73 8.81 11.52
CA ARG A 154 24.42 8.62 12.16
C ARG A 154 23.85 7.25 11.83
N ILE A 155 23.09 6.66 12.75
CA ILE A 155 22.39 5.38 12.56
C ILE A 155 20.92 5.54 12.94
N ILE A 156 20.04 4.96 12.15
CA ILE A 156 18.62 4.75 12.45
C ILE A 156 18.39 3.24 12.59
N PHE A 157 17.93 2.79 13.76
CA PHE A 157 17.40 1.43 13.91
C PHE A 157 15.89 1.43 13.68
N THR A 158 15.39 0.52 12.85
CA THR A 158 13.98 0.48 12.46
C THR A 158 13.46 -0.93 12.22
N GLY A 159 12.17 -1.12 12.50
CA GLY A 159 11.51 -2.41 12.35
C GLY A 159 10.00 -2.27 12.48
N HIS A 160 9.29 -3.25 11.94
CA HIS A 160 7.83 -3.37 12.02
C HIS A 160 7.45 -4.59 12.87
N SER A 161 6.35 -4.50 13.62
CA SER A 161 5.84 -5.60 14.44
C SER A 161 6.92 -6.09 15.44
N LEU A 162 7.19 -7.40 15.51
CA LEU A 162 8.32 -7.99 16.25
C LEU A 162 9.67 -7.26 15.99
N GLY A 163 9.93 -6.88 14.74
CA GLY A 163 11.17 -6.20 14.34
C GLY A 163 11.35 -4.86 15.06
N ALA A 164 10.27 -4.15 15.40
CA ALA A 164 10.33 -2.92 16.19
C ALA A 164 10.95 -3.16 17.57
N GLY A 165 10.55 -4.24 18.24
CA GLY A 165 11.10 -4.63 19.54
C GLY A 165 12.56 -5.04 19.43
N THR A 166 12.92 -5.78 18.39
CA THR A 166 14.31 -6.16 18.10
C THR A 166 15.20 -4.91 17.93
N SER A 167 14.78 -3.96 17.09
CA SER A 167 15.50 -2.69 16.84
C SER A 167 15.72 -1.85 18.11
N ILE A 168 14.78 -1.89 19.06
CA ILE A 168 14.92 -1.23 20.38
C ILE A 168 16.05 -1.90 21.18
N LEU A 169 16.12 -3.24 21.19
CA LEU A 169 17.21 -3.96 21.85
C LEU A 169 18.56 -3.75 21.14
N ASP A 170 18.59 -3.75 19.81
CA ASP A 170 19.81 -3.58 19.02
C ASP A 170 20.45 -2.20 19.23
N ALA A 171 19.64 -1.13 19.20
CA ALA A 171 20.12 0.23 19.45
C ALA A 171 20.70 0.38 20.86
N PHE A 172 20.04 -0.20 21.86
CA PHE A 172 20.50 -0.18 23.25
C PHE A 172 21.81 -0.95 23.43
N ALA A 173 21.88 -2.16 22.86
CA ALA A 173 23.09 -2.98 22.85
C ALA A 173 24.26 -2.29 22.14
N CYS A 174 24.01 -1.59 21.02
CA CYS A 174 25.05 -0.88 20.29
C CYS A 174 25.68 0.27 21.08
N ILE A 175 24.89 1.00 21.88
CA ILE A 175 25.44 2.03 22.78
C ILE A 175 26.16 1.40 23.97
N LYS A 176 25.63 0.33 24.56
CA LYS A 176 26.29 -0.41 25.66
C LYS A 176 27.63 -1.00 25.21
N ALA A 177 27.73 -1.45 23.95
CA ALA A 177 28.96 -1.91 23.31
C ALA A 177 29.93 -0.78 22.91
N LYS A 178 29.56 0.50 23.12
CA LYS A 178 30.33 1.71 22.77
C LYS A 178 30.62 1.92 21.27
N ILE A 179 29.96 1.16 20.40
CA ILE A 179 30.01 1.33 18.94
C ILE A 179 29.12 2.50 18.53
N CYS A 180 27.90 2.55 19.07
CA CYS A 180 26.98 3.68 18.92
C CYS A 180 27.14 4.71 20.04
N ARG A 181 26.65 5.94 19.82
CA ARG A 181 26.53 6.99 20.84
C ARG A 181 25.08 7.49 20.89
N SER A 182 24.62 7.90 22.07
CA SER A 182 23.26 8.45 22.25
C SER A 182 22.95 9.58 21.24
N GLY A 183 23.88 10.53 21.08
CA GLY A 183 23.70 11.67 20.17
C GLY A 183 23.86 11.40 18.68
N ASN A 184 24.07 10.15 18.25
CA ASN A 184 24.11 9.78 16.82
C ASN A 184 23.20 8.59 16.45
N THR A 185 22.39 8.12 17.40
CA THR A 185 21.53 6.94 17.23
C THR A 185 20.07 7.34 17.39
N LYS A 186 19.28 7.17 16.32
CA LYS A 186 17.83 7.31 16.33
C LYS A 186 17.19 5.92 16.25
N VAL A 187 16.01 5.76 16.86
CA VAL A 187 15.19 4.55 16.74
C VAL A 187 13.81 4.96 16.26
N LEU A 188 13.33 4.32 15.19
CA LEU A 188 12.09 4.69 14.51
C LEU A 188 11.33 3.42 14.14
N THR A 189 10.22 3.15 14.81
CA THR A 189 9.54 1.84 14.78
C THR A 189 8.08 1.94 14.35
N PHE A 190 7.53 0.85 13.82
CA PHE A 190 6.17 0.81 13.25
C PHE A 190 5.35 -0.33 13.85
N GLY A 191 4.21 -0.03 14.48
CA GLY A 191 3.32 -1.06 15.02
C GLY A 191 3.97 -1.98 16.07
N GLY A 192 4.96 -1.47 16.80
CA GLY A 192 5.75 -2.25 17.75
C GLY A 192 5.04 -2.49 19.08
N PRO A 193 5.17 -3.68 19.69
CA PRO A 193 4.64 -3.98 21.03
C PRO A 193 5.50 -3.36 22.14
N ARG A 194 5.02 -3.41 23.40
CA ARG A 194 5.85 -3.06 24.56
C ARG A 194 6.98 -4.08 24.68
N THR A 195 8.23 -3.61 24.67
CA THR A 195 9.41 -4.48 24.56
C THR A 195 9.91 -5.02 25.91
N GLY A 196 9.62 -4.33 27.00
CA GLY A 196 10.08 -4.70 28.34
C GLY A 196 9.31 -4.02 29.46
N ASP A 197 9.89 -4.09 30.66
CA ASP A 197 9.32 -3.54 31.87
C ASP A 197 9.59 -2.04 32.06
N GLU A 198 8.93 -1.42 33.04
CA GLU A 198 9.12 0.00 33.37
C GLU A 198 10.58 0.35 33.74
N VAL A 199 11.32 -0.58 34.35
CA VAL A 199 12.73 -0.42 34.70
C VAL A 199 13.57 -0.32 33.42
N PHE A 200 13.33 -1.22 32.46
CA PHE A 200 13.96 -1.15 31.14
C PHE A 200 13.57 0.14 30.42
N ALA A 201 12.29 0.52 30.46
CA ALA A 201 11.83 1.74 29.82
C ALA A 201 12.50 3.00 30.39
N GLU A 202 12.72 3.07 31.71
CA GLU A 202 13.44 4.17 32.34
C GLU A 202 14.90 4.25 31.87
N HIS A 203 15.64 3.14 31.96
CA HIS A 203 17.05 3.09 31.58
C HIS A 203 17.25 3.33 30.08
N TYR A 204 16.37 2.79 29.25
CA TYR A 204 16.34 3.02 27.81
C TYR A 204 16.08 4.49 27.50
N ASN A 205 15.04 5.11 28.07
CA ASN A 205 14.66 6.49 27.76
C ASN A 205 15.70 7.53 28.22
N LYS A 206 16.55 7.19 29.21
CA LYS A 206 17.74 7.97 29.59
C LYS A 206 18.87 7.86 28.55
N LEU A 207 19.02 6.71 27.89
CA LEU A 207 20.12 6.42 26.96
C LEU A 207 19.79 6.78 25.50
N LEU A 208 18.54 6.61 25.06
CA LEU A 208 18.08 6.74 23.67
C LEU A 208 16.88 7.70 23.54
N PRO A 209 17.08 9.01 23.74
CA PRO A 209 16.00 9.99 23.70
C PRO A 209 15.38 10.18 22.31
N GLU A 210 16.14 9.99 21.21
CA GLU A 210 15.62 10.00 19.83
C GLU A 210 14.95 8.66 19.47
N THR A 211 13.98 8.22 20.26
CA THR A 211 13.17 7.02 19.97
C THR A 211 11.73 7.41 19.67
N TYR A 212 11.25 7.00 18.48
CA TYR A 212 9.89 7.25 18.01
C TYR A 212 9.17 5.94 17.68
N ARG A 213 7.93 5.81 18.16
CA ARG A 213 7.02 4.70 17.85
C ARG A 213 5.88 5.24 17.00
N VAL A 214 5.88 4.93 15.71
CA VAL A 214 4.79 5.27 14.81
C VAL A 214 3.66 4.26 15.02
N VAL A 215 2.47 4.76 15.33
CA VAL A 215 1.25 3.97 15.52
C VAL A 215 0.15 4.50 14.62
N VAL A 216 -0.49 3.63 13.86
CA VAL A 216 -1.65 3.95 13.01
C VAL A 216 -2.91 3.49 13.74
N ASP A 217 -4.00 4.27 13.61
CA ASP A 217 -5.29 3.89 14.17
C ASP A 217 -5.74 2.47 13.77
N GLY A 218 -6.37 1.78 14.71
CA GLY A 218 -6.80 0.39 14.58
C GLY A 218 -5.69 -0.67 14.61
N ASP A 219 -4.40 -0.33 14.74
CA ASP A 219 -3.36 -1.33 15.07
C ASP A 219 -3.35 -1.62 16.57
N ILE A 220 -3.59 -2.89 16.91
CA ILE A 220 -3.68 -3.40 18.27
C ILE A 220 -2.36 -3.95 18.81
N VAL A 221 -1.33 -4.14 17.96
CA VAL A 221 -0.04 -4.70 18.41
C VAL A 221 0.68 -3.76 19.40
N PRO A 222 0.65 -2.42 19.25
CA PRO A 222 1.12 -1.49 20.29
C PRO A 222 0.36 -1.56 21.62
N SER A 223 -0.89 -2.03 21.62
CA SER A 223 -1.66 -2.26 22.85
C SER A 223 -1.15 -3.49 23.64
N PHE A 224 -0.26 -4.30 23.06
CA PHE A 224 0.19 -5.58 23.60
C PHE A 224 1.63 -5.53 24.19
N PRO A 225 1.89 -6.13 25.39
CA PRO A 225 0.95 -6.73 26.33
C PRO A 225 0.29 -5.62 27.15
N SER A 226 -0.72 -5.94 27.95
CA SER A 226 -1.38 -4.93 28.77
C SER A 226 -0.40 -4.21 29.73
N CYS A 227 -0.45 -2.88 29.76
CA CYS A 227 0.17 -2.05 30.81
C CYS A 227 -0.74 -1.87 32.03
N THR A 228 -1.80 -2.67 32.16
CA THR A 228 -2.78 -2.61 33.24
C THR A 228 -3.14 -4.01 33.72
N LYS A 229 -3.43 -4.13 35.03
CA LYS A 229 -4.10 -5.33 35.56
C LYS A 229 -5.53 -5.47 35.04
N ASN A 230 -6.20 -4.36 34.74
CA ASN A 230 -7.54 -4.35 34.17
C ASN A 230 -7.46 -4.15 32.64
N PHE A 231 -7.48 -5.25 31.89
CA PHE A 231 -7.32 -5.32 30.42
C PHE A 231 -8.23 -4.39 29.60
N PHE A 232 -9.36 -3.96 30.18
CA PHE A 232 -10.33 -3.07 29.53
C PHE A 232 -10.08 -1.57 29.82
N SER A 233 -9.08 -1.23 30.64
CA SER A 233 -8.69 0.17 30.89
C SER A 233 -7.81 0.73 29.76
N ASN A 234 -8.21 1.86 29.19
CA ASN A 234 -7.37 2.62 28.23
C ASN A 234 -6.25 3.44 28.89
N LYS A 235 -6.19 3.46 30.23
CA LYS A 235 -5.17 4.18 31.02
C LYS A 235 -4.21 3.19 31.65
N CYS A 236 -2.93 3.23 31.27
CA CYS A 236 -1.85 2.57 32.01
C CYS A 236 -1.78 3.10 33.45
N HIS A 237 -1.16 2.31 34.34
CA HIS A 237 -0.60 2.90 35.56
C HIS A 237 0.47 3.96 35.24
N ALA A 238 0.66 4.90 36.16
CA ALA A 238 1.77 5.85 36.06
C ALA A 238 3.09 5.08 36.23
N PRO A 239 4.11 5.34 35.39
CA PRO A 239 5.35 4.60 35.45
C PRO A 239 6.08 4.82 36.78
N ILE A 240 6.94 3.87 37.17
CA ILE A 240 7.83 4.01 38.35
C ILE A 240 8.71 5.28 38.35
N PHE A 241 8.90 5.91 37.19
CA PHE A 241 9.68 7.13 36.99
C PHE A 241 8.83 8.41 36.87
N ASP A 242 7.51 8.33 37.03
CA ASP A 242 6.68 9.52 37.21
C ASP A 242 6.85 10.05 38.63
N LYS A 243 7.34 11.28 38.76
CA LYS A 243 7.53 11.96 40.06
C LYS A 243 6.24 12.19 40.84
N LYS A 244 5.07 11.97 40.24
CA LYS A 244 3.76 12.01 40.91
C LYS A 244 3.31 10.65 41.46
N ASN A 245 4.02 9.56 41.14
CA ASN A 245 3.68 8.22 41.60
C ASN A 245 4.43 7.89 42.90
N ASP A 246 3.95 8.45 44.00
CA ASP A 246 4.54 8.30 45.35
C ASP A 246 4.21 6.94 46.02
N SER A 247 3.78 5.94 45.25
CA SER A 247 3.38 4.64 45.79
C SER A 247 4.59 3.73 46.02
N TRP A 248 4.83 3.38 47.28
CA TRP A 248 5.87 2.41 47.69
C TRP A 248 5.61 0.97 47.20
N PHE A 249 4.45 0.69 46.61
CA PHE A 249 4.02 -0.63 46.14
C PHE A 249 3.52 -0.59 44.68
N ASN A 250 4.40 -0.22 43.76
CA ASN A 250 4.13 -0.35 42.32
C ASN A 250 4.50 -1.76 41.83
N ASN A 251 3.52 -2.55 41.37
CA ASN A 251 3.77 -3.77 40.60
C ASN A 251 4.41 -3.37 39.26
N ILE A 252 5.68 -3.71 39.07
CA ILE A 252 6.41 -3.44 37.82
C ILE A 252 5.68 -4.10 36.64
N GLY A 253 5.26 -3.28 35.67
CA GLY A 253 4.47 -3.66 34.51
C GLY A 253 5.24 -3.55 33.18
N TYR A 254 4.57 -3.92 32.09
CA TYR A 254 5.07 -3.66 30.73
C TYR A 254 4.87 -2.20 30.36
N TYR A 255 5.89 -1.58 29.75
CA TYR A 255 5.84 -0.16 29.41
C TYR A 255 6.51 0.15 28.06
N HIS A 256 5.98 1.13 27.33
CA HIS A 256 6.56 1.59 26.06
C HIS A 256 7.77 2.50 26.25
N VAL A 257 8.74 2.37 25.35
CA VAL A 257 9.87 3.30 25.21
C VAL A 257 9.56 4.44 24.24
N GLY A 258 10.34 5.52 24.31
CA GLY A 258 10.33 6.62 23.36
C GLY A 258 9.07 7.48 23.36
N THR A 259 8.85 8.16 22.24
CA THR A 259 7.70 9.04 22.00
C THR A 259 6.80 8.42 20.95
N GLU A 260 5.49 8.38 21.22
CA GLU A 260 4.53 7.92 20.23
C GLU A 260 4.21 9.02 19.21
N ILE A 261 4.15 8.62 17.95
CA ILE A 261 3.70 9.44 16.82
C ILE A 261 2.46 8.75 16.28
N TYR A 262 1.29 9.29 16.64
CA TYR A 262 0.01 8.66 16.38
C TYR A 262 -0.63 9.21 15.11
N TYR A 263 -1.04 8.33 14.20
CA TYR A 263 -1.71 8.63 12.95
C TYR A 263 -3.20 8.24 13.04
N PRO A 264 -4.08 9.14 13.53
CA PRO A 264 -5.47 8.82 13.89
C PRO A 264 -6.39 8.52 12.70
N ASN A 265 -5.96 8.80 11.47
CA ASN A 265 -6.76 8.60 10.25
C ASN A 265 -5.93 7.91 9.15
N GLY A 266 -5.04 6.98 9.53
CA GLY A 266 -4.04 6.42 8.60
C GLY A 266 -2.83 7.33 8.39
N TYR A 267 -1.78 6.79 7.77
CA TYR A 267 -0.44 7.39 7.68
C TYR A 267 -0.32 8.59 6.71
N GLU A 268 -1.39 8.95 5.99
CA GLU A 268 -1.41 10.06 5.01
C GLU A 268 -2.05 11.34 5.58
N ASN A 269 -2.55 11.28 6.81
CA ASN A 269 -3.17 12.39 7.52
C ASN A 269 -2.25 12.95 8.61
N LYS A 270 -2.57 14.15 9.12
CA LYS A 270 -1.79 14.80 10.19
C LYS A 270 -1.60 13.86 11.39
N TYR A 271 -0.35 13.58 11.72
CA TYR A 271 0.02 12.86 12.94
C TYR A 271 -0.07 13.76 14.18
N ARG A 272 -0.19 13.11 15.34
CA ARG A 272 -0.11 13.71 16.68
C ARG A 272 1.21 13.30 17.33
N HIS A 273 1.94 14.28 17.85
CA HIS A 273 2.99 14.03 18.84
C HIS A 273 2.33 13.76 20.20
N CYS A 274 2.55 12.57 20.74
CA CYS A 274 2.08 12.20 22.07
C CYS A 274 3.08 12.64 23.14
N LYS A 275 2.66 12.66 24.41
CA LYS A 275 3.51 13.01 25.56
C LYS A 275 4.83 12.19 25.56
N PRO A 276 6.01 12.83 25.39
CA PRO A 276 7.28 12.11 25.25
C PRO A 276 7.60 11.22 26.45
N ARG A 277 7.94 9.94 26.20
CA ARG A 277 8.23 8.90 27.22
C ARG A 277 7.04 8.46 28.07
N TYR A 278 5.82 8.87 27.74
CA TYR A 278 4.60 8.47 28.45
C TYR A 278 3.59 7.76 27.56
N GLU A 279 2.82 6.87 28.19
CA GLU A 279 1.65 6.21 27.65
C GLU A 279 0.44 7.17 27.66
N ASP A 280 0.43 8.13 26.72
CA ASP A 280 -0.54 9.23 26.59
C ASP A 280 -1.98 8.77 26.25
N SER A 281 -2.97 9.03 27.11
CA SER A 281 -4.38 8.65 26.92
C SER A 281 -5.02 9.21 25.66
N ASP A 282 -4.43 10.26 25.08
CA ASP A 282 -5.03 11.02 23.97
C ASP A 282 -4.45 10.62 22.59
N CYS A 283 -3.77 9.48 22.55
CA CYS A 283 -3.18 8.85 21.35
C CYS A 283 -3.75 7.45 21.09
N SER A 284 -2.93 6.44 20.75
CA SER A 284 -3.45 5.13 20.38
C SER A 284 -4.16 4.40 21.54
N PRO A 285 -5.22 3.62 21.25
CA PRO A 285 -5.88 2.78 22.24
C PRO A 285 -4.94 1.72 22.84
N ARG A 286 -5.06 1.52 24.16
CA ARG A 286 -4.28 0.57 24.96
C ARG A 286 -5.08 -0.65 25.40
N THR A 287 -6.39 -0.58 25.25
CA THR A 287 -7.31 -1.68 25.52
C THR A 287 -7.06 -2.80 24.53
N LEU A 288 -6.77 -4.00 25.04
CA LEU A 288 -6.81 -5.18 24.17
C LEU A 288 -8.28 -5.48 23.82
N PRO A 289 -8.59 -5.70 22.53
CA PRO A 289 -9.94 -6.06 22.13
C PRO A 289 -10.29 -7.45 22.65
N SER A 290 -11.58 -7.75 22.77
CA SER A 290 -12.04 -9.06 23.27
C SER A 290 -11.50 -10.23 22.42
N VAL A 291 -11.38 -11.43 23.00
CA VAL A 291 -10.98 -12.64 22.25
C VAL A 291 -11.91 -12.89 21.05
N TRP A 292 -13.20 -12.60 21.18
CA TRP A 292 -14.15 -12.64 20.07
C TRP A 292 -13.82 -11.63 18.97
N THR A 293 -13.45 -10.41 19.33
CA THR A 293 -13.02 -9.38 18.38
C THR A 293 -11.74 -9.82 17.64
N LEU A 294 -10.76 -10.37 18.36
CA LEU A 294 -9.54 -10.94 17.78
C LEU A 294 -9.83 -12.06 16.77
N LEU A 295 -10.80 -12.92 17.06
CA LEU A 295 -11.17 -14.05 16.20
C LEU A 295 -11.99 -13.61 14.97
N PHE A 296 -13.02 -12.78 15.15
CA PHE A 296 -13.94 -12.38 14.09
C PHE A 296 -13.41 -11.26 13.18
N TYR A 297 -12.59 -10.35 13.71
CA TYR A 297 -12.06 -9.19 12.98
C TYR A 297 -10.56 -9.34 12.65
N LYS A 298 -10.02 -10.56 12.73
CA LYS A 298 -8.60 -10.88 12.46
C LYS A 298 -8.05 -10.25 11.17
N ASP A 299 -8.87 -10.18 10.11
CA ASP A 299 -8.48 -9.67 8.80
C ASP A 299 -8.35 -8.13 8.82
N GLU A 300 -9.24 -7.44 9.55
CA GLU A 300 -9.23 -5.98 9.71
C GLU A 300 -8.08 -5.53 10.61
N LEU A 301 -7.89 -6.22 11.74
CA LEU A 301 -6.75 -6.03 12.65
C LEU A 301 -5.42 -6.20 11.90
N ASN A 302 -5.34 -7.25 11.06
CA ASN A 302 -4.21 -7.48 10.17
C ASN A 302 -4.03 -6.38 9.11
N ILE A 303 -5.11 -5.89 8.50
CA ILE A 303 -5.08 -4.78 7.54
C ILE A 303 -4.46 -3.55 8.21
N ASN A 304 -4.93 -3.17 9.41
CA ASN A 304 -4.44 -2.02 10.16
C ASN A 304 -2.99 -2.18 10.59
N HIS A 305 -2.61 -3.33 11.16
CA HIS A 305 -1.22 -3.62 11.52
C HIS A 305 -0.27 -3.57 10.31
N ASN A 306 -0.74 -3.83 9.09
CA ASN A 306 0.05 -3.72 7.86
C ASN A 306 -0.18 -2.41 7.08
N ARG A 307 -0.72 -1.33 7.68
CA ARG A 307 -0.90 -0.04 6.99
C ARG A 307 0.36 0.83 6.91
N TYR A 308 1.36 0.62 7.76
CA TYR A 308 2.57 1.46 7.82
C TYR A 308 3.31 1.54 6.48
N PHE A 309 3.23 2.71 5.82
CA PHE A 309 4.01 3.11 4.65
C PHE A 309 4.24 1.96 3.65
N ARG A 310 3.12 1.37 3.18
CA ARG A 310 3.11 0.09 2.45
C ARG A 310 4.03 0.07 1.23
N ILE A 311 4.88 -0.95 1.13
CA ILE A 311 5.24 -1.49 -0.19
C ILE A 311 4.12 -2.43 -0.63
N GLU A 312 3.59 -2.19 -1.81
CA GLU A 312 2.54 -3.00 -2.42
C GLU A 312 3.02 -4.42 -2.74
N LYS A 313 2.15 -5.42 -2.60
CA LYS A 313 2.54 -6.81 -2.85
C LYS A 313 2.89 -7.00 -4.33
N ASN A 314 4.21 -7.16 -4.56
CA ASN A 314 4.90 -7.55 -5.80
C ASN A 314 5.33 -6.40 -6.74
N GLY A 315 5.28 -5.14 -6.31
CA GLY A 315 5.65 -3.99 -7.17
C GLY A 315 4.72 -3.82 -8.39
N GLU A 316 3.55 -4.45 -8.31
CA GLU A 316 2.63 -4.67 -9.42
C GLU A 316 1.54 -3.56 -9.50
N TYR A 317 1.13 -3.02 -8.34
CA TYR A 317 0.07 -2.02 -8.04
C TYR A 317 -0.33 -1.02 -9.14
N ASN A 318 -0.16 0.30 -9.04
CA ASN A 318 0.26 1.14 -7.90
C ASN A 318 -0.85 2.12 -7.55
N HIS A 319 -1.10 2.38 -6.26
CA HIS A 319 -2.12 3.30 -5.77
C HIS A 319 -1.95 4.74 -6.28
N GLU A 320 -0.74 5.31 -6.24
CA GLU A 320 -0.47 6.66 -6.77
C GLU A 320 -0.66 6.70 -8.30
N GLU A 321 -0.27 5.61 -8.99
CA GLU A 321 -0.52 5.43 -10.43
C GLU A 321 -2.03 5.31 -10.70
N ALA A 322 -2.79 4.60 -9.87
CA ALA A 322 -4.24 4.45 -10.00
C ALA A 322 -5.00 5.77 -9.74
N GLN A 323 -4.54 6.58 -8.77
CA GLN A 323 -5.05 7.95 -8.56
C GLN A 323 -4.83 8.83 -9.80
N LEU A 324 -3.63 8.80 -10.38
CA LEU A 324 -3.33 9.51 -11.62
C LEU A 324 -4.21 9.02 -12.78
N LEU A 325 -4.33 7.70 -12.97
CA LEU A 325 -5.17 7.11 -14.01
C LEU A 325 -6.66 7.45 -13.82
N GLY A 326 -7.13 7.60 -12.57
CA GLY A 326 -8.46 8.12 -12.23
C GLY A 326 -8.71 9.54 -12.75
N LYS A 327 -7.76 10.45 -12.51
CA LYS A 327 -7.79 11.82 -13.07
C LYS A 327 -7.69 11.82 -14.60
N ILE A 328 -6.87 10.95 -15.21
CA ILE A 328 -6.78 10.81 -16.68
C ILE A 328 -8.12 10.34 -17.27
N CYS A 329 -8.81 9.39 -16.62
CA CYS A 329 -10.15 8.94 -17.02
C CYS A 329 -11.25 10.00 -16.82
N ALA A 330 -11.06 10.94 -15.87
CA ALA A 330 -11.90 12.12 -15.77
C ALA A 330 -11.62 13.09 -16.93
N MET A 331 -10.35 13.43 -17.16
CA MET A 331 -9.89 14.34 -18.22
C MET A 331 -10.26 13.87 -19.64
N VAL A 332 -10.18 12.57 -19.96
CA VAL A 332 -10.65 12.10 -21.29
C VAL A 332 -12.15 12.37 -21.48
N SER A 333 -12.92 12.42 -20.40
CA SER A 333 -14.36 12.72 -20.40
C SER A 333 -14.67 14.22 -20.38
N CYS A 334 -13.66 15.08 -20.19
CA CYS A 334 -13.77 16.55 -20.22
C CYS A 334 -14.11 17.06 -21.63
N PHE A 335 -14.89 18.14 -21.73
CA PHE A 335 -15.12 18.84 -22.99
C PHE A 335 -13.85 19.61 -23.40
N TRP A 336 -13.31 20.42 -22.48
CA TRP A 336 -12.07 21.20 -22.61
C TRP A 336 -10.84 20.45 -22.10
N ASP A 337 -10.59 19.25 -22.62
CA ASP A 337 -9.57 18.34 -22.07
C ASP A 337 -8.15 18.91 -21.91
N ASN A 338 -7.73 19.84 -22.78
CA ASN A 338 -6.48 20.57 -22.63
C ASN A 338 -6.47 21.48 -21.39
N GLU A 339 -7.56 22.17 -21.08
CA GLU A 339 -7.69 23.00 -19.88
C GLU A 339 -7.77 22.12 -18.62
N CYS A 340 -8.52 21.03 -18.70
CA CYS A 340 -8.57 19.98 -17.68
C CYS A 340 -7.18 19.37 -17.37
N HIS A 341 -6.31 19.23 -18.38
CA HIS A 341 -4.92 18.79 -18.21
C HIS A 341 -4.05 19.86 -17.53
N LEU A 342 -4.14 21.11 -17.97
CA LEU A 342 -3.34 22.23 -17.47
C LEU A 342 -3.71 22.65 -16.03
N ASN A 343 -5.00 22.59 -15.68
CA ASN A 343 -5.52 23.05 -14.39
C ASN A 343 -5.33 22.04 -13.25
N ASP A 344 -5.09 20.76 -13.56
CA ASP A 344 -4.79 19.73 -12.55
C ASP A 344 -3.28 19.51 -12.45
N SER A 345 -2.67 20.03 -11.39
CA SER A 345 -1.22 20.00 -11.20
C SER A 345 -0.60 18.59 -11.20
N LEU A 346 -1.37 17.55 -10.86
CA LEU A 346 -0.89 16.16 -10.94
C LEU A 346 -0.89 15.66 -12.39
N LEU A 347 -1.90 16.00 -13.19
CA LEU A 347 -1.95 15.67 -14.62
C LEU A 347 -0.84 16.38 -15.38
N TYR A 348 -0.72 17.70 -15.21
CA TYR A 348 0.25 18.54 -15.89
C TYR A 348 1.70 18.09 -15.63
N ASN A 349 2.07 17.84 -14.37
CA ASN A 349 3.43 17.45 -14.02
C ASN A 349 3.75 15.98 -14.36
N SER A 350 2.75 15.10 -14.44
CA SER A 350 2.97 13.65 -14.64
C SER A 350 2.78 13.19 -16.08
N THR A 351 2.08 13.95 -16.93
CA THR A 351 1.68 13.48 -18.26
C THR A 351 1.77 14.54 -19.34
N LYS A 352 1.95 14.11 -20.60
CA LYS A 352 1.83 14.96 -21.78
C LYS A 352 0.99 14.26 -22.84
N ILE A 353 -0.06 14.91 -23.34
CA ILE A 353 -0.90 14.37 -24.42
C ILE A 353 -0.06 14.24 -25.71
N LEU A 354 -0.06 13.05 -26.31
CA LEU A 354 0.63 12.73 -27.57
C LEU A 354 -0.36 12.58 -28.73
N VAL A 355 -1.49 11.92 -28.47
CA VAL A 355 -2.55 11.66 -29.44
C VAL A 355 -3.91 11.87 -28.76
N LYS A 356 -4.85 12.47 -29.49
CA LYS A 356 -6.26 12.61 -29.11
C LYS A 356 -7.10 12.33 -30.36
N LYS A 357 -8.04 11.39 -30.27
CA LYS A 357 -9.00 11.11 -31.34
C LYS A 357 -10.40 10.97 -30.74
N SER A 358 -11.39 11.49 -31.47
CA SER A 358 -12.81 11.37 -31.15
C SER A 358 -13.53 10.87 -32.39
N THR A 359 -14.39 9.87 -32.24
CA THR A 359 -15.28 9.39 -33.32
C THR A 359 -16.73 9.35 -32.81
N THR A 360 -17.68 9.60 -33.70
CA THR A 360 -19.11 9.61 -33.36
C THR A 360 -19.78 8.44 -34.04
N TYR A 361 -20.30 7.49 -33.26
CA TYR A 361 -21.02 6.36 -33.83
C TYR A 361 -22.52 6.68 -33.92
N HIS A 362 -22.99 7.00 -35.12
CA HIS A 362 -24.38 7.44 -35.36
C HIS A 362 -25.44 6.35 -35.16
N PHE A 363 -25.05 5.06 -35.18
CA PHE A 363 -25.95 3.91 -35.04
C PHE A 363 -25.78 3.18 -33.69
N GLY A 364 -25.34 3.90 -32.65
CA GLY A 364 -25.14 3.33 -31.32
C GLY A 364 -24.74 4.35 -30.25
N PRO A 365 -24.01 3.93 -29.20
CA PRO A 365 -23.97 4.64 -27.91
C PRO A 365 -23.00 5.84 -27.84
N GLY A 366 -23.13 6.78 -28.79
CA GLY A 366 -22.58 8.12 -28.67
C GLY A 366 -21.13 8.32 -29.15
N LYS A 367 -20.43 9.24 -28.49
CA LYS A 367 -19.10 9.73 -28.89
C LYS A 367 -17.99 8.94 -28.18
N PHE A 368 -17.27 8.13 -28.94
CA PHE A 368 -16.06 7.45 -28.48
C PHE A 368 -14.86 8.39 -28.59
N LYS A 369 -13.91 8.27 -27.66
CA LYS A 369 -12.72 9.11 -27.61
C LYS A 369 -11.61 8.36 -26.91
N TYR A 370 -10.43 8.35 -27.53
CA TYR A 370 -9.22 7.80 -26.94
C TYR A 370 -8.11 8.85 -26.91
N MET A 371 -7.19 8.71 -25.97
CA MET A 371 -5.95 9.48 -25.92
C MET A 371 -4.75 8.57 -25.68
N ILE A 372 -3.59 8.99 -26.19
CA ILE A 372 -2.29 8.43 -25.81
C ILE A 372 -1.49 9.55 -25.15
N LEU A 373 -0.90 9.27 -23.99
CA LEU A 373 -0.10 10.21 -23.20
C LEU A 373 1.30 9.65 -22.93
N ASP A 374 2.30 10.53 -22.89
CA ASP A 374 3.61 10.27 -22.32
C ASP A 374 3.51 10.27 -20.80
N TYR A 375 4.01 9.23 -20.12
CA TYR A 375 4.05 9.19 -18.65
C TYR A 375 5.39 9.76 -18.17
N ILE A 376 5.46 11.08 -17.99
CA ILE A 376 6.68 11.85 -17.72
C ILE A 376 7.44 11.29 -16.52
N THR A 377 6.73 10.94 -15.43
CA THR A 377 7.35 10.41 -14.20
C THR A 377 7.67 8.92 -14.25
N LYS A 378 7.35 8.21 -15.35
CA LYS A 378 7.66 6.79 -15.56
C LYS A 378 8.33 6.57 -16.94
N PRO A 379 9.67 6.73 -17.03
CA PRO A 379 10.39 6.72 -18.30
C PRO A 379 10.03 5.59 -19.25
N ASN A 380 10.03 5.90 -20.55
CA ASN A 380 9.75 4.97 -21.66
C ASN A 380 8.34 4.33 -21.62
N THR A 381 7.38 4.97 -20.96
CA THR A 381 6.01 4.44 -20.80
C THR A 381 4.98 5.38 -21.44
N ILE A 382 4.04 4.83 -22.20
CA ILE A 382 2.83 5.54 -22.65
C ILE A 382 1.60 5.03 -21.89
N ILE A 383 0.63 5.92 -21.70
CA ILE A 383 -0.71 5.61 -21.19
C ILE A 383 -1.70 5.75 -22.35
N VAL A 384 -2.48 4.70 -22.61
CA VAL A 384 -3.63 4.69 -23.52
C VAL A 384 -4.88 4.77 -22.66
N VAL A 385 -5.70 5.80 -22.85
CA VAL A 385 -6.97 5.97 -22.12
C VAL A 385 -8.17 5.97 -23.04
N GLN A 386 -9.18 5.19 -22.67
CA GLN A 386 -10.49 5.16 -23.31
C GLN A 386 -11.55 5.93 -22.53
N LYS A 387 -12.36 6.72 -23.23
CA LYS A 387 -13.53 7.39 -22.67
C LYS A 387 -14.68 6.38 -22.44
N GLY A 388 -15.19 6.35 -21.21
CA GLY A 388 -16.47 5.71 -20.88
C GLY A 388 -17.66 6.59 -21.24
N THR A 389 -18.85 6.00 -21.35
CA THR A 389 -20.05 6.73 -21.80
C THR A 389 -20.52 7.77 -20.78
N ASP A 390 -20.96 8.94 -21.27
CA ASP A 390 -21.33 10.09 -20.43
C ASP A 390 -22.54 9.84 -19.51
N ASN A 391 -23.49 9.01 -19.92
CA ASN A 391 -24.73 8.69 -19.20
C ASN A 391 -24.77 7.24 -18.70
N SER A 392 -23.86 6.88 -17.79
CA SER A 392 -23.77 5.53 -17.22
C SER A 392 -25.06 5.03 -16.54
N PHE A 393 -25.92 5.93 -16.04
CA PHE A 393 -27.23 5.57 -15.48
C PHE A 393 -28.24 5.13 -16.56
N GLN A 394 -28.35 5.88 -17.65
CA GLN A 394 -29.19 5.50 -18.79
C GLN A 394 -28.66 4.22 -19.46
N LEU A 395 -27.35 4.00 -19.42
CA LEU A 395 -26.75 2.73 -19.83
C LEU A 395 -27.08 1.60 -18.89
N LEU A 396 -27.14 1.81 -17.56
CA LEU A 396 -27.63 0.79 -16.64
C LEU A 396 -29.07 0.38 -17.00
N GLU A 397 -29.96 1.34 -17.25
CA GLU A 397 -31.33 1.08 -17.70
C GLU A 397 -31.37 0.33 -19.05
N GLN A 398 -30.53 0.71 -20.02
CA GLN A 398 -30.43 0.02 -21.30
C GLN A 398 -29.84 -1.39 -21.17
N PHE A 399 -28.83 -1.59 -20.31
CA PHE A 399 -28.20 -2.88 -20.02
C PHE A 399 -29.15 -3.90 -19.37
N PHE A 400 -30.26 -3.45 -18.77
CA PHE A 400 -31.30 -4.36 -18.28
C PHE A 400 -32.20 -4.93 -19.39
N ASN A 401 -32.16 -4.41 -20.62
CA ASN A 401 -32.80 -5.09 -21.74
C ASN A 401 -32.03 -6.37 -22.10
N LEU A 402 -32.73 -7.51 -22.10
CA LEU A 402 -32.16 -8.85 -22.30
C LEU A 402 -31.36 -9.03 -23.60
N TYR A 403 -31.62 -8.19 -24.61
CA TYR A 403 -30.87 -8.14 -25.88
C TYR A 403 -29.37 -7.78 -25.73
N PHE A 404 -28.94 -7.27 -24.57
CA PHE A 404 -27.54 -6.90 -24.34
C PHE A 404 -26.67 -8.01 -23.75
N TYR A 405 -27.09 -9.27 -23.70
CA TYR A 405 -26.26 -10.37 -23.17
C TYR A 405 -25.50 -11.17 -24.25
N ASP A 406 -25.71 -10.85 -25.53
CA ASP A 406 -25.02 -11.48 -26.65
C ASP A 406 -23.49 -11.33 -26.58
N LYS A 407 -22.78 -12.41 -26.91
CA LYS A 407 -21.33 -12.41 -27.12
C LYS A 407 -20.99 -12.76 -28.57
N LYS A 408 -19.91 -12.18 -29.08
CA LYS A 408 -19.31 -12.54 -30.37
C LYS A 408 -17.99 -13.24 -30.16
N ILE A 409 -17.67 -14.16 -31.07
CA ILE A 409 -16.32 -14.72 -31.17
C ILE A 409 -15.36 -13.56 -31.46
N PHE A 410 -14.30 -13.49 -30.69
CA PHE A 410 -13.18 -12.58 -30.85
C PHE A 410 -12.03 -13.36 -31.51
N TYR A 411 -10.92 -13.55 -30.82
CA TYR A 411 -9.83 -14.42 -31.24
C TYR A 411 -9.96 -15.83 -30.64
N ASN A 412 -9.37 -16.85 -31.28
CA ASN A 412 -9.28 -18.23 -30.77
C ASN A 412 -10.59 -18.91 -30.30
N ASN A 413 -11.76 -18.56 -30.88
CA ASN A 413 -13.09 -18.98 -30.43
C ASN A 413 -13.49 -18.49 -29.01
N GLU A 414 -12.69 -17.63 -28.38
CA GLU A 414 -13.02 -16.92 -27.15
C GLU A 414 -14.14 -15.91 -27.44
N LYS A 415 -15.16 -15.79 -26.58
CA LYS A 415 -16.27 -14.86 -26.79
C LYS A 415 -16.17 -13.63 -25.90
N VAL A 416 -16.41 -12.46 -26.48
CA VAL A 416 -16.50 -11.17 -25.78
C VAL A 416 -17.86 -10.53 -25.99
N TRP A 417 -18.25 -9.60 -25.12
CA TRP A 417 -19.56 -8.93 -25.18
C TRP A 417 -19.75 -8.18 -26.52
N ASP A 418 -20.79 -8.52 -27.29
CA ASP A 418 -21.06 -7.96 -28.63
C ASP A 418 -21.07 -6.43 -28.67
N TYR A 419 -21.68 -5.80 -27.67
CA TYR A 419 -21.73 -4.34 -27.54
C TYR A 419 -20.34 -3.71 -27.41
N GLN A 420 -19.47 -4.32 -26.59
CA GLN A 420 -18.09 -3.84 -26.38
C GLN A 420 -17.24 -4.11 -27.63
N PHE A 421 -17.39 -5.28 -28.25
CA PHE A 421 -16.72 -5.64 -29.51
C PHE A 421 -17.05 -4.68 -30.65
N LYS A 422 -18.34 -4.35 -30.84
CA LYS A 422 -18.77 -3.36 -31.83
C LYS A 422 -18.13 -2.00 -31.58
N ALA A 423 -18.16 -1.51 -30.34
CA ALA A 423 -17.55 -0.25 -29.95
C ALA A 423 -16.03 -0.22 -30.21
N HIS A 424 -15.34 -1.29 -29.83
CA HIS A 424 -13.90 -1.51 -30.03
C HIS A 424 -13.49 -1.47 -31.51
N ASN A 425 -14.21 -2.19 -32.37
CA ASN A 425 -13.90 -2.27 -33.81
C ASN A 425 -14.00 -0.93 -34.56
N PHE A 426 -14.63 0.11 -34.00
CA PHE A 426 -14.73 1.43 -34.68
C PHE A 426 -13.44 2.25 -34.69
N TYR A 427 -12.50 1.95 -33.79
CA TYR A 427 -11.28 2.76 -33.64
C TYR A 427 -9.99 1.93 -33.52
N ILE A 428 -10.09 0.60 -33.32
CA ILE A 428 -8.94 -0.20 -32.92
C ILE A 428 -7.77 -0.13 -33.91
N ASP A 429 -8.00 -0.13 -35.22
CA ASP A 429 -6.92 -0.06 -36.20
C ASP A 429 -6.17 1.29 -36.16
N ASP A 430 -6.88 2.43 -36.09
CA ASP A 430 -6.28 3.78 -35.91
C ASP A 430 -5.55 3.90 -34.56
N LEU A 431 -6.08 3.29 -33.49
CA LEU A 431 -5.40 3.24 -32.20
C LEU A 431 -4.10 2.43 -32.27
N LEU A 432 -4.15 1.22 -32.84
CA LEU A 432 -2.99 0.32 -32.91
C LEU A 432 -1.90 0.87 -33.84
N ASP A 433 -2.26 1.51 -34.95
CA ASP A 433 -1.29 2.23 -35.81
C ASP A 433 -0.57 3.33 -35.02
N LYS A 434 -1.30 4.12 -34.23
CA LYS A 434 -0.71 5.20 -33.43
C LYS A 434 0.16 4.67 -32.27
N ILE A 435 -0.19 3.53 -31.69
CA ILE A 435 0.68 2.85 -30.70
C ILE A 435 1.94 2.33 -31.39
N ASN A 436 1.82 1.68 -32.55
CA ASN A 436 2.95 1.16 -33.31
C ASN A 436 3.92 2.27 -33.74
N ASP A 437 3.40 3.39 -34.27
CA ASP A 437 4.15 4.61 -34.61
C ASP A 437 5.01 5.14 -33.43
N LEU A 438 4.50 5.03 -32.19
CA LEU A 438 5.17 5.50 -30.98
C LEU A 438 6.21 4.49 -30.48
N LEU A 439 5.91 3.19 -30.53
CA LEU A 439 6.85 2.14 -30.13
C LEU A 439 8.02 2.00 -31.11
N MET A 440 7.78 2.11 -32.42
CA MET A 440 8.80 2.04 -33.47
C MET A 440 9.86 3.16 -33.37
N LYS A 441 9.52 4.30 -32.76
CA LYS A 441 10.47 5.39 -32.44
C LYS A 441 11.46 5.04 -31.32
N LYS A 442 11.36 3.84 -30.71
CA LYS A 442 12.23 3.30 -29.64
C LYS A 442 12.32 4.12 -28.34
N LYS A 443 11.66 5.28 -28.25
CA LYS A 443 11.50 6.07 -27.02
C LYS A 443 10.66 5.33 -25.97
N TYR A 444 9.66 4.56 -26.40
CA TYR A 444 8.72 3.88 -25.51
C TYR A 444 8.88 2.36 -25.60
N LYS A 445 8.66 1.68 -24.47
CA LYS A 445 8.78 0.21 -24.30
C LYS A 445 7.62 -0.40 -23.51
N ASN A 446 6.95 0.40 -22.68
CA ASN A 446 5.86 -0.02 -21.82
C ASN A 446 4.56 0.68 -22.23
N VAL A 447 3.44 -0.03 -22.15
CA VAL A 447 2.11 0.50 -22.48
C VAL A 447 1.16 0.22 -21.31
N ILE A 448 0.51 1.25 -20.79
CA ILE A 448 -0.53 1.15 -19.76
C ILE A 448 -1.87 1.46 -20.42
N PHE A 449 -2.79 0.49 -20.48
CA PHE A 449 -4.17 0.73 -20.90
C PHE A 449 -5.05 1.03 -19.68
N THR A 450 -5.91 2.05 -19.77
CA THR A 450 -6.79 2.47 -18.69
C THR A 450 -8.12 3.03 -19.20
N GLY A 451 -9.16 2.88 -18.40
CA GLY A 451 -10.45 3.48 -18.71
C GLY A 451 -11.43 3.33 -17.56
N HIS A 452 -12.43 4.20 -17.55
CA HIS A 452 -13.53 4.15 -16.60
C HIS A 452 -14.79 3.55 -17.22
N SER A 453 -15.52 2.71 -16.47
CA SER A 453 -16.77 2.09 -16.91
C SER A 453 -16.58 1.31 -18.22
N LEU A 454 -17.40 1.58 -19.25
CA LEU A 454 -17.23 1.02 -20.61
C LEU A 454 -15.80 1.22 -21.16
N GLY A 455 -15.18 2.38 -20.93
CA GLY A 455 -13.81 2.65 -21.38
C GLY A 455 -12.80 1.67 -20.75
N GLY A 456 -13.05 1.22 -19.52
CA GLY A 456 -12.23 0.18 -18.88
C GLY A 456 -12.35 -1.17 -19.60
N ALA A 457 -13.55 -1.53 -20.07
CA ALA A 457 -13.77 -2.79 -20.78
C ALA A 457 -13.22 -2.74 -22.22
N LEU A 458 -13.32 -1.57 -22.88
CA LEU A 458 -12.62 -1.29 -24.14
C LEU A 458 -11.11 -1.42 -23.99
N SER A 459 -10.53 -0.87 -22.90
CA SER A 459 -9.10 -0.97 -22.61
C SER A 459 -8.60 -2.41 -22.43
N VAL A 460 -9.48 -3.34 -22.01
CA VAL A 460 -9.18 -4.78 -21.95
C VAL A 460 -9.10 -5.36 -23.37
N LEU A 461 -10.05 -5.04 -24.24
CA LEU A 461 -10.03 -5.49 -25.64
C LEU A 461 -8.84 -4.88 -26.41
N ASP A 462 -8.59 -3.58 -26.28
CA ASP A 462 -7.45 -2.86 -26.86
C ASP A 462 -6.11 -3.51 -26.49
N ALA A 463 -5.93 -3.82 -25.20
CA ALA A 463 -4.70 -4.41 -24.69
C ALA A 463 -4.50 -5.84 -25.20
N TYR A 464 -5.56 -6.67 -25.17
CA TYR A 464 -5.51 -8.03 -25.71
C TYR A 464 -5.09 -7.98 -27.18
N GLU A 465 -5.75 -7.15 -27.99
CA GLU A 465 -5.50 -7.12 -29.42
C GLU A 465 -4.13 -6.53 -29.77
N CYS A 466 -3.66 -5.51 -29.04
CA CYS A 466 -2.31 -4.99 -29.22
C CYS A 466 -1.24 -6.07 -29.00
N VAL A 467 -1.40 -6.92 -27.99
CA VAL A 467 -0.46 -8.02 -27.71
C VAL A 467 -0.67 -9.20 -28.68
N TYR A 468 -1.91 -9.53 -29.02
CA TYR A 468 -2.25 -10.60 -29.97
C TYR A 468 -1.69 -10.31 -31.38
N ARG A 469 -1.86 -9.08 -31.88
CA ARG A 469 -1.25 -8.60 -33.14
C ARG A 469 0.25 -8.33 -33.04
N LYS A 470 0.90 -8.62 -31.88
CA LYS A 470 2.35 -8.49 -31.62
C LYS A 470 2.90 -7.05 -31.69
N ILE A 471 2.04 -6.04 -31.59
CA ILE A 471 2.43 -4.62 -31.51
C ILE A 471 2.93 -4.31 -30.08
N CYS A 472 2.18 -4.79 -29.09
CA CYS A 472 2.55 -4.74 -27.67
C CYS A 472 3.20 -6.06 -27.22
N ASN A 473 3.98 -6.01 -26.12
CA ASN A 473 4.50 -7.20 -25.45
C ASN A 473 3.76 -7.41 -24.12
N GLY A 474 3.17 -8.59 -23.90
CA GLY A 474 2.40 -8.89 -22.69
C GLY A 474 3.14 -8.71 -21.36
N LYS A 475 4.48 -8.77 -21.35
CA LYS A 475 5.31 -8.52 -20.16
C LYS A 475 5.53 -7.03 -19.85
N THR A 476 5.48 -6.16 -20.86
CA THR A 476 5.61 -4.69 -20.70
C THR A 476 4.28 -3.94 -20.89
N THR A 477 3.21 -4.69 -21.13
CA THR A 477 1.83 -4.20 -21.14
C THR A 477 1.25 -4.32 -19.74
N LYS A 478 0.53 -3.29 -19.31
CA LYS A 478 -0.22 -3.24 -18.05
C LYS A 478 -1.62 -2.74 -18.34
N VAL A 479 -2.62 -3.24 -17.62
CA VAL A 479 -4.00 -2.75 -17.72
C VAL A 479 -4.52 -2.41 -16.34
N VAL A 480 -5.09 -1.21 -16.18
CA VAL A 480 -5.71 -0.76 -14.93
C VAL A 480 -7.06 -0.14 -15.24
N THR A 481 -8.13 -0.89 -14.96
CA THR A 481 -9.51 -0.46 -15.25
C THR A 481 -10.20 0.07 -14.01
N LEU A 482 -11.02 1.11 -14.13
CA LEU A 482 -11.75 1.74 -13.03
C LEU A 482 -13.25 1.50 -13.20
N GLY A 483 -13.91 0.80 -12.26
CA GLY A 483 -15.36 0.59 -12.32
C GLY A 483 -15.85 -0.17 -13.56
N SER A 484 -14.99 -1.02 -14.13
CA SER A 484 -15.25 -1.69 -15.40
C SER A 484 -16.17 -2.90 -15.24
N PRO A 485 -17.13 -3.12 -16.17
CA PRO A 485 -17.92 -4.36 -16.22
C PRO A 485 -17.08 -5.53 -16.76
N ARG A 486 -17.61 -6.75 -16.70
CA ARG A 486 -17.00 -7.94 -17.32
C ARG A 486 -16.95 -7.78 -18.85
N THR A 487 -15.96 -8.42 -19.47
CA THR A 487 -15.65 -8.23 -20.90
C THR A 487 -15.98 -9.43 -21.78
N GLY A 488 -15.77 -10.65 -21.28
CA GLY A 488 -15.96 -11.87 -22.07
C GLY A 488 -16.25 -13.10 -21.25
N ASP A 489 -16.13 -14.26 -21.87
CA ASP A 489 -16.34 -15.56 -21.26
C ASP A 489 -15.13 -16.07 -20.43
N LYS A 490 -15.26 -17.28 -19.90
CA LYS A 490 -14.22 -17.99 -19.15
C LYS A 490 -12.94 -18.16 -19.97
N SER A 491 -13.07 -18.54 -21.24
CA SER A 491 -11.94 -18.80 -22.15
C SER A 491 -11.16 -17.52 -22.42
N PHE A 492 -11.86 -16.42 -22.74
CA PHE A 492 -11.28 -15.09 -22.87
C PHE A 492 -10.54 -14.68 -21.59
N ALA A 493 -11.16 -14.84 -20.42
CA ALA A 493 -10.56 -14.43 -19.16
C ALA A 493 -9.26 -15.21 -18.84
N VAL A 494 -9.25 -16.54 -19.05
CA VAL A 494 -8.06 -17.38 -18.88
C VAL A 494 -6.95 -16.98 -19.87
N SER A 495 -7.29 -16.83 -21.15
CA SER A 495 -6.37 -16.47 -22.22
C SER A 495 -5.73 -15.09 -21.98
N PHE A 496 -6.57 -14.09 -21.67
CA PHE A 496 -6.17 -12.74 -21.33
C PHE A 496 -5.22 -12.72 -20.11
N ASN A 497 -5.58 -13.39 -19.01
CA ASN A 497 -4.80 -13.37 -17.77
C ASN A 497 -3.41 -14.02 -17.93
N LYS A 498 -3.30 -15.00 -18.84
CA LYS A 498 -2.04 -15.62 -19.25
C LYS A 498 -1.21 -14.70 -20.15
N LEU A 499 -1.86 -13.97 -21.06
CA LEU A 499 -1.22 -13.09 -22.04
C LEU A 499 -0.72 -11.77 -21.41
N ILE A 500 -1.52 -11.16 -20.53
CA ILE A 500 -1.29 -9.86 -19.90
C ILE A 500 -1.47 -9.98 -18.37
N PRO A 501 -0.50 -10.59 -17.66
CA PRO A 501 -0.64 -10.93 -16.24
C PRO A 501 -0.70 -9.71 -15.32
N ASN A 502 -0.25 -8.55 -15.80
CA ASN A 502 -0.19 -7.27 -15.10
C ASN A 502 -1.51 -6.48 -15.26
N THR A 503 -2.64 -7.09 -14.91
CA THR A 503 -3.96 -6.48 -15.08
C THR A 503 -4.68 -6.36 -13.75
N TYR A 504 -5.22 -5.16 -13.49
CA TYR A 504 -5.84 -4.78 -12.21
C TYR A 504 -7.20 -4.11 -12.44
N ARG A 505 -8.20 -4.55 -11.68
CA ARG A 505 -9.55 -3.97 -11.67
C ARG A 505 -9.75 -3.18 -10.39
N VAL A 506 -9.67 -1.87 -10.48
CA VAL A 506 -9.96 -0.99 -9.35
C VAL A 506 -11.48 -0.90 -9.19
N VAL A 507 -11.96 -1.34 -8.03
CA VAL A 507 -13.39 -1.36 -7.67
C VAL A 507 -13.61 -0.45 -6.48
N ASN A 508 -14.37 0.61 -6.70
CA ASN A 508 -14.84 1.50 -5.63
C ASN A 508 -15.93 0.79 -4.80
N ARG A 509 -16.04 1.19 -3.54
CA ARG A 509 -17.01 0.66 -2.58
C ARG A 509 -18.42 0.65 -3.18
N TYR A 510 -19.11 -0.50 -3.17
CA TYR A 510 -20.47 -0.66 -3.69
C TYR A 510 -20.72 -0.28 -5.18
N ASP A 511 -19.69 -0.16 -6.04
CA ASP A 511 -19.94 0.10 -7.48
C ASP A 511 -20.67 -1.10 -8.16
N PRO A 512 -21.93 -0.93 -8.61
CA PRO A 512 -22.71 -2.02 -9.18
C PRO A 512 -22.23 -2.45 -10.57
N ILE A 513 -21.61 -1.55 -11.35
CA ILE A 513 -21.18 -1.84 -12.73
C ILE A 513 -20.11 -2.93 -12.75
N THR A 514 -19.26 -2.97 -11.73
CA THR A 514 -18.22 -3.99 -11.57
C THR A 514 -18.77 -5.40 -11.38
N ASN A 515 -20.06 -5.55 -11.06
CA ASN A 515 -20.74 -6.84 -11.00
C ASN A 515 -21.59 -7.16 -12.24
N PHE A 516 -21.59 -6.31 -13.27
CA PHE A 516 -22.32 -6.49 -14.52
C PHE A 516 -21.42 -7.00 -15.68
N PRO A 517 -21.93 -7.82 -16.62
CA PRO A 517 -23.11 -8.65 -16.48
C PRO A 517 -22.89 -9.72 -15.39
N ASN A 518 -23.97 -10.24 -14.80
CA ASN A 518 -23.87 -11.29 -13.78
C ASN A 518 -23.19 -12.54 -14.35
N CYS A 519 -22.22 -13.10 -13.61
CA CYS A 519 -21.58 -14.38 -13.92
C CYS A 519 -22.44 -15.60 -13.53
N LYS A 520 -23.77 -15.49 -13.65
CA LYS A 520 -24.71 -16.54 -13.26
C LYS A 520 -25.82 -16.58 -14.29
N ALA A 521 -25.91 -17.67 -15.05
CA ALA A 521 -27.05 -17.88 -15.94
C ALA A 521 -28.38 -18.06 -15.18
N TYR A 522 -28.33 -18.43 -13.88
CA TYR A 522 -29.52 -18.69 -13.06
C TYR A 522 -29.42 -18.07 -11.65
N ASN A 523 -30.53 -17.50 -11.17
CA ASN A 523 -30.65 -16.78 -9.90
C ASN A 523 -30.31 -17.59 -8.64
N PHE A 524 -30.21 -18.92 -8.72
CA PHE A 524 -30.02 -19.81 -7.55
C PHE A 524 -28.56 -19.97 -7.10
N MET A 525 -27.57 -19.65 -7.95
CA MET A 525 -26.15 -19.79 -7.59
C MET A 525 -25.71 -18.68 -6.63
N ARG A 526 -24.87 -18.99 -5.63
CA ARG A 526 -24.39 -18.00 -4.64
C ARG A 526 -23.14 -17.21 -5.08
N SER A 527 -22.24 -17.79 -5.87
CA SER A 527 -21.10 -17.13 -6.53
C SER A 527 -21.01 -17.56 -8.01
N CYS A 528 -20.12 -16.99 -8.84
CA CYS A 528 -19.63 -17.81 -9.95
C CYS A 528 -18.81 -18.97 -9.38
N ARG A 529 -18.60 -20.01 -10.18
CA ARG A 529 -17.85 -21.17 -9.75
C ARG A 529 -16.39 -20.80 -9.48
N LYS A 530 -15.91 -21.09 -8.27
CA LYS A 530 -14.52 -20.80 -7.85
C LYS A 530 -13.47 -21.65 -8.59
N HIS A 531 -13.83 -22.85 -9.01
CA HIS A 531 -12.88 -23.87 -9.45
C HIS A 531 -12.57 -23.82 -10.94
N ASP A 532 -13.51 -23.30 -11.73
CA ASP A 532 -13.50 -23.28 -13.19
C ASP A 532 -12.22 -22.76 -13.86
N ILE A 533 -11.57 -21.71 -13.32
CA ILE A 533 -10.42 -21.06 -13.97
C ILE A 533 -9.12 -21.91 -13.88
N ILE A 534 -9.08 -22.92 -13.01
CA ILE A 534 -7.90 -23.82 -12.83
C ILE A 534 -8.20 -25.24 -13.35
N SER A 535 -9.46 -25.67 -13.41
CA SER A 535 -9.86 -27.00 -13.87
C SER A 535 -9.76 -27.14 -15.40
N ASN A 536 -8.64 -27.67 -15.89
CA ASN A 536 -8.55 -28.33 -17.20
C ASN A 536 -9.27 -29.71 -17.19
N SER A 537 -10.46 -29.80 -16.59
CA SER A 537 -11.25 -31.04 -16.59
C SER A 537 -12.29 -30.96 -17.70
N ASP A 538 -12.10 -31.77 -18.74
CA ASP A 538 -12.89 -31.79 -19.99
C ASP A 538 -14.37 -32.20 -19.84
N ASN A 539 -14.89 -32.24 -18.61
CA ASN A 539 -16.26 -32.64 -18.26
C ASN A 539 -17.08 -31.52 -17.57
N GLU A 540 -16.58 -30.28 -17.50
CA GLU A 540 -17.38 -29.15 -16.98
C GLU A 540 -18.23 -28.52 -18.09
N THR A 541 -19.55 -28.56 -17.90
CA THR A 541 -20.55 -27.91 -18.76
C THR A 541 -20.15 -26.45 -19.07
N PHE A 542 -19.89 -26.12 -20.34
CA PHE A 542 -19.64 -24.76 -20.82
C PHE A 542 -20.89 -23.87 -20.65
N ILE A 543 -21.09 -23.33 -19.45
CA ILE A 543 -22.08 -22.27 -19.24
C ILE A 543 -21.46 -20.98 -19.77
N ASP A 544 -22.16 -20.30 -20.67
CA ASP A 544 -21.69 -19.09 -21.35
C ASP A 544 -21.77 -17.85 -20.41
N GLU A 545 -21.15 -17.93 -19.23
CA GLU A 545 -21.15 -16.86 -18.21
C GLU A 545 -20.11 -15.78 -18.54
N PHE A 546 -20.33 -14.56 -18.04
CA PHE A 546 -19.34 -13.49 -18.13
C PHE A 546 -18.30 -13.61 -17.01
N TYR A 547 -17.03 -13.43 -17.34
CA TYR A 547 -15.90 -13.45 -16.41
C TYR A 547 -15.10 -12.15 -16.47
N HIS A 548 -14.41 -11.86 -15.37
CA HIS A 548 -13.51 -10.72 -15.23
C HIS A 548 -12.07 -11.12 -15.52
N VAL A 549 -11.30 -10.15 -16.02
CA VAL A 549 -9.84 -10.26 -16.19
C VAL A 549 -9.10 -9.56 -15.05
N GLY A 550 -7.89 -10.00 -14.74
CA GLY A 550 -7.02 -9.34 -13.78
C GLY A 550 -7.43 -9.48 -12.31
N THR A 551 -6.58 -8.92 -11.46
CA THR A 551 -6.72 -8.93 -10.00
C THR A 551 -7.62 -7.78 -9.56
N GLU A 552 -8.65 -8.07 -8.78
CA GLU A 552 -9.48 -7.03 -8.16
C GLU A 552 -8.68 -6.27 -7.09
N ILE A 553 -8.82 -4.94 -7.08
CA ILE A 553 -8.30 -4.03 -6.07
C ILE A 553 -9.50 -3.29 -5.49
N TRP A 554 -9.97 -3.75 -4.35
CA TRP A 554 -11.23 -3.29 -3.78
C TRP A 554 -11.01 -2.21 -2.73
N TYR A 555 -11.46 -1.00 -3.03
CA TYR A 555 -11.46 0.16 -2.15
C TYR A 555 -12.69 0.13 -1.24
N PHE A 556 -12.61 -0.64 -0.16
CA PHE A 556 -13.74 -1.00 0.70
C PHE A 556 -14.33 0.14 1.54
N GLU A 557 -13.64 1.30 1.60
CA GLU A 557 -14.18 2.53 2.21
C GLU A 557 -14.54 3.61 1.19
N GLY A 558 -13.98 3.54 0.00
CA GLY A 558 -14.22 4.45 -1.12
C GLY A 558 -12.92 4.84 -1.82
N THR A 559 -13.00 5.34 -3.05
CA THR A 559 -11.87 5.95 -3.79
C THR A 559 -11.79 7.48 -3.60
N THR A 560 -12.66 8.08 -2.78
CA THR A 560 -12.66 9.51 -2.43
C THR A 560 -12.80 9.73 -0.92
N GLY A 561 -12.29 10.86 -0.43
CA GLY A 561 -12.30 11.23 0.99
C GLY A 561 -11.06 10.76 1.77
N ILE A 562 -11.12 10.91 3.10
CA ILE A 562 -9.99 10.73 4.04
C ILE A 562 -9.41 9.29 3.99
N ASN A 563 -10.24 8.31 3.66
CA ASN A 563 -9.89 6.88 3.65
C ASN A 563 -9.77 6.32 2.22
N SER A 564 -9.53 7.18 1.22
CA SER A 564 -9.41 6.82 -0.21
C SER A 564 -8.28 5.84 -0.54
N ASN A 565 -7.40 5.55 0.44
CA ASN A 565 -6.24 4.68 0.32
C ASN A 565 -6.45 3.31 0.97
N ASN A 566 -7.64 3.08 1.55
CA ASN A 566 -7.99 1.82 2.19
C ASN A 566 -8.53 0.84 1.14
N TYR A 567 -7.62 0.03 0.60
CA TYR A 567 -7.92 -1.02 -0.36
C TYR A 567 -7.37 -2.39 0.06
N ILE A 568 -7.99 -3.42 -0.51
CA ILE A 568 -7.59 -4.83 -0.45
C ILE A 568 -7.15 -5.28 -1.84
N ILE A 569 -6.01 -5.96 -1.94
CA ILE A 569 -5.62 -6.70 -3.13
C ILE A 569 -6.23 -8.10 -3.01
N CYS A 570 -7.15 -8.42 -3.92
CA CYS A 570 -7.94 -9.65 -3.89
C CYS A 570 -7.16 -10.85 -4.45
N GLU A 571 -7.78 -12.04 -4.41
CA GLU A 571 -7.21 -13.24 -5.02
C GLU A 571 -6.86 -13.01 -6.52
N ARG A 572 -5.60 -13.29 -6.89
CA ARG A 572 -5.04 -12.91 -8.20
C ARG A 572 -5.78 -13.60 -9.33
N HIS A 573 -6.32 -12.83 -10.28
CA HIS A 573 -7.03 -13.33 -11.47
C HIS A 573 -8.38 -14.04 -11.18
N PHE A 574 -8.95 -13.89 -9.99
CA PHE A 574 -10.29 -14.39 -9.64
C PHE A 574 -11.27 -13.25 -9.30
N ASP A 575 -12.57 -13.53 -9.40
CA ASP A 575 -13.60 -12.73 -8.73
C ASP A 575 -13.81 -13.23 -7.30
N ASP A 576 -12.90 -12.84 -6.41
CA ASP A 576 -12.84 -13.24 -5.00
C ASP A 576 -14.15 -12.88 -4.25
N PRO A 577 -14.90 -13.85 -3.71
CA PRO A 577 -16.10 -13.55 -2.92
C PRO A 577 -15.80 -12.80 -1.61
N ASN A 578 -14.53 -12.65 -1.22
CA ASN A 578 -14.11 -11.86 -0.07
C ASN A 578 -13.91 -10.36 -0.33
N CYS A 579 -13.97 -9.92 -1.59
CA CYS A 579 -13.82 -8.52 -1.96
C CYS A 579 -15.18 -7.84 -2.21
N SER A 580 -15.36 -7.06 -3.29
CA SER A 580 -16.58 -6.27 -3.56
C SER A 580 -17.86 -7.09 -3.59
N ARG A 581 -17.76 -8.41 -3.75
CA ARG A 581 -18.85 -9.39 -3.70
C ARG A 581 -19.45 -9.64 -2.32
N ARG A 582 -18.78 -9.26 -1.23
CA ARG A 582 -19.37 -9.29 0.13
C ARG A 582 -20.57 -8.36 0.26
N VAL A 583 -20.64 -7.37 -0.63
CA VAL A 583 -21.62 -6.30 -0.69
C VAL A 583 -22.69 -6.65 -1.73
N LYS A 584 -23.97 -6.61 -1.34
CA LYS A 584 -25.08 -6.79 -2.29
C LYS A 584 -25.80 -5.48 -2.55
N LEU A 585 -26.26 -5.29 -3.79
CA LEU A 585 -27.09 -4.13 -4.15
C LEU A 585 -28.42 -4.09 -3.38
N SER A 586 -28.93 -5.25 -2.96
CA SER A 586 -30.11 -5.41 -2.09
C SER A 586 -29.97 -4.74 -0.72
N ASP A 587 -28.74 -4.54 -0.25
CA ASP A 587 -28.46 -4.01 1.08
C ASP A 587 -28.57 -2.47 1.11
N ILE A 588 -28.85 -1.85 -0.06
CA ILE A 588 -28.97 -0.41 -0.26
C ILE A 588 -30.43 -0.03 -0.56
N PRO A 589 -31.07 0.82 0.27
CA PRO A 589 -32.43 1.28 0.04
C PRO A 589 -32.60 1.92 -1.35
N LEU A 590 -33.64 1.51 -2.09
CA LEU A 590 -33.88 1.88 -3.49
C LEU A 590 -33.76 3.40 -3.74
N LEU A 591 -34.39 4.21 -2.88
CA LEU A 591 -34.35 5.68 -2.94
C LEU A 591 -32.94 6.29 -2.86
N LYS A 592 -31.97 5.58 -2.25
CA LYS A 592 -30.57 6.03 -2.16
C LYS A 592 -29.72 5.55 -3.34
N GLN A 593 -30.17 4.57 -4.13
CA GLN A 593 -29.34 3.93 -5.16
C GLN A 593 -28.85 4.92 -6.22
N LYS A 594 -29.64 5.91 -6.65
CA LYS A 594 -29.20 6.93 -7.62
C LYS A 594 -28.05 7.81 -7.08
N PHE A 595 -28.21 8.38 -5.88
CA PHE A 595 -27.17 9.21 -5.25
C PHE A 595 -25.90 8.39 -4.97
N LEU A 596 -26.08 7.15 -4.53
CA LEU A 596 -24.97 6.27 -4.20
C LEU A 596 -24.28 5.71 -5.46
N PHE A 597 -24.99 5.50 -6.57
CA PHE A 597 -24.41 5.21 -7.88
C PHE A 597 -23.52 6.35 -8.36
N GLU A 598 -23.97 7.61 -8.23
CA GLU A 598 -23.11 8.76 -8.52
C GLU A 598 -21.85 8.73 -7.65
N LYS A 599 -21.99 8.52 -6.33
CA LYS A 599 -20.84 8.46 -5.42
C LYS A 599 -19.88 7.30 -5.73
N TRP A 600 -20.39 6.14 -6.10
CA TRP A 600 -19.59 4.91 -6.14
C TRP A 600 -19.12 4.55 -7.54
N HIS A 601 -19.98 4.69 -8.56
CA HIS A 601 -19.56 4.44 -9.92
C HIS A 601 -18.82 5.65 -10.54
N VAL A 602 -19.18 6.90 -10.21
CA VAL A 602 -18.61 8.07 -10.93
C VAL A 602 -17.30 8.57 -10.30
N GLU A 603 -17.13 8.46 -8.98
CA GLU A 603 -16.02 9.07 -8.21
C GLU A 603 -14.77 8.18 -8.02
N TYR A 604 -14.10 7.79 -9.11
CA TYR A 604 -12.81 7.10 -9.04
C TYR A 604 -11.65 8.11 -8.91
N PHE A 605 -11.21 8.37 -7.67
CA PHE A 605 -10.14 9.32 -7.30
C PHE A 605 -10.37 10.80 -7.67
N VAL A 606 -11.55 11.12 -8.20
CA VAL A 606 -12.07 12.47 -8.40
C VAL A 606 -13.48 12.55 -7.82
N THR A 607 -13.81 13.62 -7.10
CA THR A 607 -15.19 13.85 -6.64
C THR A 607 -16.08 14.25 -7.83
N LYS A 608 -17.41 14.16 -7.68
CA LYS A 608 -18.36 14.68 -8.68
C LYS A 608 -18.12 16.17 -8.98
N PHE A 609 -17.77 16.95 -7.95
CA PHE A 609 -17.41 18.37 -8.10
C PHE A 609 -16.14 18.54 -8.93
N ASN A 610 -15.06 17.83 -8.62
CA ASN A 610 -13.84 17.87 -9.42
C ASN A 610 -14.09 17.36 -10.84
N LYS A 611 -14.96 16.35 -11.04
CA LYS A 611 -15.34 15.84 -12.36
C LYS A 611 -16.25 16.78 -13.15
N LEU A 612 -16.91 17.74 -12.49
CA LEU A 612 -17.65 18.85 -13.10
C LEU A 612 -16.74 20.04 -13.41
N GLN A 613 -15.75 20.33 -12.56
CA GLN A 613 -14.67 21.27 -12.90
C GLN A 613 -13.76 20.72 -14.02
N LEU A 614 -13.68 19.40 -14.14
CA LEU A 614 -13.04 18.66 -15.23
C LEU A 614 -14.04 18.25 -16.34
N LYS A 615 -15.14 18.99 -16.57
CA LYS A 615 -16.08 18.72 -17.67
C LYS A 615 -16.43 19.97 -18.48
#